data_AF-A0A509LDG4-F1
#
_entry.id   AF-A0A509LDG4-F1
#
_cell.length_a   1.000
_cell.length_b   1.000
_cell.length_c   1.000
_cell.angle_alpha   90.00
_cell.angle_beta   90.00
_cell.angle_gamma   90.00
#
_symmetry.space_group_name_H-M   'P 1'
#
loop_
_entity.id
_entity.type
_entity.pdbx_description
1 polymer ?
#
loop_
_entity_poly.entity_id
_entity_poly.type
_entity_poly.pdbx_seq_one_letter_code
_entity_poly.pdbx_strand_id
1 'polypeptide(L)'
;MFTLETPQKVCEVGGVKFGGQPGEYPCVCVSSIFQKGDRVFSGKRKEGFDEKRATDLLKTQDRLSEETGVPGMADIVANTGNEFKMFIDFVVDTTDMPFCIDAWVMKPKLVGAAYCAEKG
;
A
#
# COMPACT_ATOMS: atom_id res chain seq x y z
N MET A 1 30.34 -5.88 -5.47
CA MET A 1 28.89 -5.65 -5.61
C MET A 1 28.28 -6.99 -5.99
N PHE A 2 27.20 -7.41 -5.33
CA PHE A 2 26.58 -8.72 -5.57
C PHE A 2 25.81 -8.70 -6.90
N THR A 3 25.90 -9.77 -7.69
CA THR A 3 25.28 -9.85 -9.02
C THR A 3 24.66 -11.22 -9.20
N LEU A 4 23.40 -11.24 -9.62
CA LEU A 4 22.65 -12.46 -9.88
C LEU A 4 22.91 -12.94 -11.32
N GLU A 5 23.20 -14.23 -11.49
CA GLU A 5 23.38 -14.83 -12.82
C GLU A 5 22.06 -14.93 -13.61
N THR A 6 20.94 -15.10 -12.89
CA THR A 6 19.62 -15.13 -13.52
C THR A 6 19.20 -13.72 -13.95
N PRO A 7 18.77 -13.51 -15.20
CA PRO A 7 18.21 -12.24 -15.64
C PRO A 7 17.04 -11.82 -14.74
N GLN A 8 17.16 -10.64 -14.14
CA GLN A 8 16.13 -10.09 -13.27
C GLN A 8 15.04 -9.40 -14.08
N LYS A 9 13.81 -9.44 -13.58
CA LYS A 9 12.69 -8.68 -14.14
C LYS A 9 12.56 -7.37 -13.37
N VAL A 10 12.27 -6.30 -14.10
CA VAL A 10 11.89 -5.02 -13.52
C VAL A 10 10.40 -4.82 -13.80
N CYS A 11 9.64 -4.57 -12.75
CA CYS A 11 8.23 -4.22 -12.82
C CYS A 11 8.05 -2.76 -12.45
N GLU A 12 7.03 -2.12 -13.02
CA GLU A 12 6.63 -0.76 -12.66
C GLU A 12 5.13 -0.74 -12.36
N VAL A 13 4.77 -0.22 -11.19
CA VAL A 13 3.37 -0.10 -10.73
C VAL A 13 3.21 1.27 -10.11
N GLY A 14 2.29 2.09 -10.62
CA GLY A 14 2.05 3.45 -10.10
C GLY A 14 3.31 4.31 -9.98
N GLY A 15 4.22 4.23 -10.97
CA GLY A 15 5.50 4.94 -10.97
C GLY A 15 6.60 4.35 -10.08
N VAL A 16 6.32 3.31 -9.28
CA VAL A 16 7.30 2.61 -8.45
C VAL A 16 7.91 1.44 -9.23
N LYS A 17 9.25 1.46 -9.40
CA LYS A 17 10.01 0.38 -10.01
C LYS A 17 10.62 -0.54 -8.96
N PHE A 18 10.53 -1.85 -9.19
CA PHE A 18 11.12 -2.85 -8.31
C PHE A 18 11.57 -4.12 -9.05
N GLY A 19 12.50 -4.85 -8.45
CA GLY A 19 13.24 -5.94 -9.06
C GLY A 19 14.63 -5.48 -9.51
N GLY A 20 15.10 -5.99 -10.65
CA GLY A 20 16.42 -5.64 -11.19
C GLY A 20 17.60 -6.24 -10.41
N GLN A 21 18.81 -5.89 -10.83
CA GLN A 21 20.03 -6.33 -10.15
C GLN A 21 20.21 -5.59 -8.80
N PRO A 22 20.90 -6.21 -7.82
CA PRO A 22 21.23 -5.54 -6.57
C PRO A 22 21.97 -4.22 -6.80
N GLY A 23 21.36 -3.11 -6.34
CA GLY A 23 21.87 -1.75 -6.52
C GLY A 23 21.36 -1.01 -7.76
N GLU A 24 20.50 -1.63 -8.58
CA GLU A 24 19.87 -0.98 -9.73
C GLU A 24 18.71 -0.06 -9.31
N TYR A 25 17.85 -0.55 -8.41
CA TYR A 25 16.75 0.23 -7.81
C TYR A 25 16.80 0.15 -6.28
N PRO A 26 16.33 1.20 -5.58
CA PRO A 26 16.16 1.15 -4.12
C PRO A 26 15.17 0.05 -3.70
N CYS A 27 15.32 -0.46 -2.48
CA CYS A 27 14.36 -1.37 -1.89
C CYS A 27 13.02 -0.65 -1.67
N VAL A 28 11.91 -1.20 -2.16
CA VAL A 28 10.59 -0.61 -1.93
C VAL A 28 10.14 -0.88 -0.49
N CYS A 29 9.71 0.17 0.22
CA CYS A 29 9.09 0.03 1.53
C CYS A 29 7.59 -0.20 1.39
N VAL A 30 7.09 -1.33 1.88
CA VAL A 30 5.66 -1.66 1.87
C VAL A 30 5.13 -1.57 3.30
N SER A 31 4.41 -0.48 3.61
CA SER A 31 3.97 -0.16 4.97
C SER A 31 2.48 -0.48 5.15
N SER A 32 2.16 -1.38 6.07
CA SER A 32 0.77 -1.77 6.33
C SER A 32 -0.03 -0.67 7.03
N ILE A 33 -1.27 -0.48 6.58
CA ILE A 33 -2.27 0.41 7.17
C ILE A 33 -3.60 -0.32 7.33
N PHE A 34 -4.37 0.04 8.35
CA PHE A 34 -5.64 -0.58 8.72
C PHE A 34 -5.52 -2.04 9.20
N GLN A 35 -4.33 -2.51 9.55
CA GLN A 35 -4.16 -3.86 10.09
C GLN A 35 -4.76 -4.02 11.50
N LYS A 36 -4.83 -5.27 11.98
CA LYS A 36 -5.30 -5.54 13.35
C LYS A 36 -4.34 -4.90 14.36
N GLY A 37 -4.87 -4.08 15.26
CA GLY A 37 -4.08 -3.38 16.27
C GLY A 37 -3.43 -2.08 15.76
N ASP A 38 -3.74 -1.66 14.53
CA ASP A 38 -3.34 -0.36 14.04
C ASP A 38 -3.96 0.75 14.88
N ARG A 39 -3.15 1.75 15.23
CA ARG A 39 -3.51 2.85 16.12
C ARG A 39 -4.33 3.93 15.43
N VAL A 40 -4.60 3.80 14.12
CA VAL A 40 -5.65 4.56 13.43
C VAL A 40 -7.04 4.18 13.93
N PHE A 41 -7.21 3.00 14.54
CA PHE A 41 -8.47 2.64 15.20
C PHE A 41 -8.40 3.01 16.68
N SER A 42 -9.24 3.94 17.11
CA SER A 42 -9.42 4.31 18.53
C SER A 42 -10.33 3.34 19.29
N GLY A 43 -11.12 2.55 18.57
CA GLY A 43 -12.10 1.61 19.11
C GLY A 43 -12.25 0.37 18.24
N LYS A 44 -13.48 -0.10 18.07
CA LYS A 44 -13.72 -1.23 17.16
C LYS A 44 -13.56 -0.74 15.73
N ARG A 45 -12.88 -1.51 14.90
CA ARG A 45 -12.72 -1.27 13.45
C ARG A 45 -14.00 -0.85 12.71
N LYS A 46 -15.15 -1.43 13.10
CA LYS A 46 -16.47 -1.13 12.52
C LYS A 46 -17.01 0.27 12.84
N GLU A 47 -16.41 0.97 13.81
CA GLU A 47 -16.78 2.32 14.24
C GLU A 47 -16.05 3.40 13.42
N GLY A 48 -15.17 3.00 12.49
CA GLY A 48 -14.36 3.90 11.68
C GLY A 48 -12.92 4.01 12.18
N PHE A 49 -12.11 4.77 11.46
CA PHE A 49 -10.71 5.07 11.79
C PHE A 49 -10.51 6.58 11.91
N ASP A 50 -9.43 6.98 12.58
CA ASP A 50 -8.96 8.35 12.65
C ASP A 50 -8.31 8.73 11.31
N GLU A 51 -9.10 9.37 10.45
CA GLU A 51 -8.67 9.83 9.13
C GLU A 51 -7.45 10.75 9.20
N LYS A 52 -7.43 11.69 10.15
CA LYS A 52 -6.29 12.61 10.31
C LYS A 52 -5.00 11.83 10.57
N ARG A 53 -5.06 10.88 11.50
CA ARG A 53 -3.90 10.04 11.81
C ARG A 53 -3.48 9.17 10.62
N ALA A 54 -4.43 8.61 9.89
CA ALA A 54 -4.14 7.82 8.70
C ALA A 54 -3.50 8.69 7.59
N THR A 55 -3.98 9.91 7.39
CA THR A 55 -3.39 10.90 6.49
C THR A 55 -1.96 11.25 6.90
N ASP A 56 -1.73 11.52 8.18
CA ASP A 56 -0.39 11.83 8.70
C ASP A 56 0.60 10.67 8.43
N LEU A 57 0.15 9.43 8.56
CA LEU A 57 0.97 8.24 8.26
C LEU A 57 1.31 8.15 6.77
N LEU A 58 0.31 8.27 5.88
CA LEU A 58 0.52 8.21 4.43
C LEU A 58 1.41 9.35 3.94
N LYS A 59 1.17 10.59 4.40
CA LYS A 59 2.00 11.75 4.05
C LYS A 59 3.40 11.69 4.63
N THR A 60 3.59 11.00 5.76
CA THR A 60 4.93 10.73 6.28
C THR A 60 5.70 9.80 5.34
N GLN A 61 5.06 8.76 4.79
CA GLN A 61 5.68 7.88 3.81
C GLN A 61 5.99 8.62 2.50
N ASP A 62 5.08 9.47 2.00
CA ASP A 62 5.32 10.33 0.83
C ASP A 62 6.59 11.19 1.05
N ARG A 63 6.62 11.95 2.16
CA ARG A 63 7.75 12.81 2.51
C ARG A 63 9.06 12.04 2.65
N LEU A 64 9.04 10.88 3.31
CA LEU A 64 10.23 10.03 3.44
C LEU A 64 10.71 9.52 2.08
N SER A 65 9.80 9.20 1.16
CA SER A 65 10.15 8.77 -0.19
C SER A 65 10.82 9.90 -0.96
N GLU A 66 10.30 11.13 -0.86
CA GLU A 66 10.90 12.33 -1.46
C GLU A 66 12.28 12.65 -0.89
N GLU A 67 12.45 12.59 0.44
CA GLU A 67 13.70 12.94 1.12
C GLU A 67 14.82 11.91 0.90
N THR A 68 14.47 10.63 0.81
CA THR A 68 15.45 9.53 0.78
C THR A 68 15.63 8.90 -0.61
N GLY A 69 14.68 9.12 -1.53
CA GLY A 69 14.60 8.41 -2.79
C GLY A 69 14.17 6.94 -2.66
N VAL A 70 13.80 6.47 -1.46
CA VAL A 70 13.31 5.11 -1.21
C VAL A 70 11.79 5.08 -1.45
N PRO A 71 11.29 4.43 -2.52
CA PRO A 71 9.87 4.47 -2.85
C PRO A 71 9.02 3.68 -1.84
N GLY A 72 7.79 4.16 -1.63
CA GLY A 72 6.80 3.53 -0.76
C GLY A 72 5.63 2.90 -1.51
N MET A 73 5.04 1.86 -0.91
CA MET A 73 3.70 1.37 -1.25
C MET A 73 2.89 1.19 0.04
N ALA A 74 1.59 1.47 -0.01
CA ALA A 74 0.70 1.17 1.11
C ALA A 74 0.25 -0.28 1.06
N ASP A 75 0.28 -1.00 2.17
CA ASP A 75 -0.36 -2.32 2.28
C ASP A 75 -1.71 -2.18 2.99
N ILE A 76 -2.78 -2.14 2.19
CA ILE A 76 -4.14 -1.93 2.68
C ILE A 76 -4.70 -3.24 3.19
N VAL A 77 -4.80 -3.37 4.51
CA VAL A 77 -5.30 -4.59 5.16
C VAL A 77 -6.79 -4.47 5.45
N ALA A 78 -7.61 -5.32 4.82
CA ALA A 78 -9.06 -5.37 5.03
C ALA A 78 -9.61 -6.77 5.34
N ASN A 79 -10.72 -6.83 6.08
CA ASN A 79 -11.42 -8.07 6.40
C ASN A 79 -12.67 -8.30 5.53
N THR A 80 -13.21 -7.24 4.93
CA THR A 80 -14.44 -7.30 4.13
C THR A 80 -14.31 -6.48 2.85
N GLY A 81 -15.16 -6.77 1.86
CA GLY A 81 -15.21 -5.98 0.63
C GLY A 81 -15.60 -4.53 0.86
N ASN A 82 -16.48 -4.24 1.83
CA ASN A 82 -16.89 -2.87 2.14
C ASN A 82 -15.74 -2.07 2.77
N GLU A 83 -14.94 -2.72 3.62
CA GLU A 83 -13.72 -2.11 4.15
C GLU A 83 -12.73 -1.78 3.04
N PHE A 84 -12.51 -2.68 2.08
CA PHE A 84 -11.64 -2.39 0.94
C PHE A 84 -12.11 -1.16 0.17
N LYS A 85 -13.39 -1.06 -0.17
CA LYS A 85 -13.92 0.10 -0.91
C LYS A 85 -13.62 1.40 -0.19
N MET A 86 -13.95 1.47 1.09
CA MET A 86 -13.73 2.65 1.93
C MET A 86 -12.23 2.98 2.10
N PHE A 87 -11.39 2.00 2.37
CA PHE A 87 -9.96 2.23 2.60
C PHE A 87 -9.20 2.55 1.33
N ILE A 88 -9.57 1.92 0.20
CA ILE A 88 -8.99 2.24 -1.11
C ILE A 88 -9.33 3.68 -1.49
N ASP A 89 -10.62 4.07 -1.41
CA ASP A 89 -11.05 5.44 -1.70
C ASP A 89 -10.27 6.45 -0.83
N PHE A 90 -10.15 6.20 0.48
CA PHE A 90 -9.37 7.06 1.37
C PHE A 90 -7.89 7.16 0.99
N VAL A 91 -7.24 6.04 0.66
CA VAL A 91 -5.82 6.03 0.31
C VAL A 91 -5.57 6.79 -1.00
N VAL A 92 -6.39 6.55 -2.03
CA VAL A 92 -6.22 7.23 -3.33
C VAL A 92 -6.54 8.73 -3.26
N ASP A 93 -7.47 9.14 -2.39
CA ASP A 93 -7.75 10.57 -2.16
C ASP A 93 -6.62 11.25 -1.36
N THR A 94 -5.77 10.47 -0.68
CA THR A 94 -4.72 11.00 0.20
C THR A 94 -3.34 11.00 -0.46
N THR A 95 -2.97 9.98 -1.23
CA THR A 95 -1.63 9.80 -1.79
C THR A 95 -1.67 9.14 -3.17
N ASP A 96 -0.70 9.47 -4.01
CA ASP A 96 -0.48 8.85 -5.33
C ASP A 96 0.35 7.56 -5.25
N MET A 97 0.82 7.16 -4.07
CA MET A 97 1.55 5.89 -3.90
C MET A 97 0.71 4.69 -4.35
N PRO A 98 1.29 3.72 -5.07
CA PRO A 98 0.60 2.48 -5.36
C PRO A 98 0.40 1.66 -4.06
N PHE A 99 -0.53 0.72 -4.09
CA PHE A 99 -0.90 -0.05 -2.91
C PHE A 99 -1.13 -1.54 -3.18
N CYS A 100 -1.05 -2.35 -2.11
CA CYS A 100 -1.38 -3.75 -2.08
C CYS A 100 -2.80 -3.95 -1.53
N ILE A 101 -3.52 -4.94 -2.07
CA ILE A 101 -4.83 -5.37 -1.58
C ILE A 101 -4.62 -6.59 -0.69
N ASP A 102 -4.54 -6.38 0.62
CA ASP A 102 -4.26 -7.48 1.56
C ASP A 102 -5.45 -7.85 2.45
N ALA A 103 -5.74 -9.15 2.42
CA ALA A 103 -6.73 -9.79 3.25
C ALA A 103 -6.34 -11.26 3.41
N TRP A 104 -6.55 -11.79 4.61
CA TRP A 104 -6.35 -13.21 4.91
C TRP A 104 -7.26 -14.13 4.08
N VAL A 105 -8.46 -13.65 3.71
CA VAL A 105 -9.46 -14.42 2.97
C VAL A 105 -9.52 -13.96 1.52
N MET A 106 -9.59 -14.92 0.59
CA MET A 106 -9.62 -14.64 -0.85
C MET A 106 -10.85 -13.80 -1.27
N LYS A 107 -12.04 -14.09 -0.73
CA LYS A 107 -13.28 -13.42 -1.15
C LYS A 107 -13.22 -11.88 -1.00
N PRO A 108 -12.88 -11.31 0.17
CA PRO A 108 -12.63 -9.87 0.29
C PRO A 108 -11.57 -9.34 -0.69
N LYS A 109 -10.45 -10.05 -0.84
CA LYS A 109 -9.35 -9.64 -1.74
C LYS A 109 -9.79 -9.55 -3.20
N LEU A 110 -10.62 -10.49 -3.68
CA LEU A 110 -11.24 -10.40 -5.02
C LEU A 110 -12.17 -9.20 -5.16
N VAL A 111 -12.95 -8.86 -4.11
CA VAL A 111 -13.83 -7.69 -4.13
C VAL A 111 -13.01 -6.39 -4.19
N GLY A 112 -11.92 -6.30 -3.44
CA GLY A 112 -11.00 -5.16 -3.52
C GLY A 112 -10.40 -5.02 -4.92
N ALA A 113 -9.91 -6.11 -5.51
CA ALA A 113 -9.32 -6.09 -6.85
C ALA A 113 -10.34 -5.72 -7.93
N ALA A 114 -11.56 -6.29 -7.86
CA ALA A 114 -12.66 -5.92 -8.77
C ALA A 114 -13.05 -4.45 -8.63
N TYR A 115 -13.06 -3.93 -7.40
CA TYR A 115 -13.37 -2.52 -7.16
C TYR A 115 -12.36 -1.57 -7.81
N CYS A 116 -11.06 -1.87 -7.72
CA CYS A 116 -10.04 -1.09 -8.45
C CYS A 116 -10.30 -1.16 -9.97
N ALA A 117 -10.56 -2.34 -10.52
CA ALA A 117 -10.82 -2.51 -11.95
C ALA A 117 -12.07 -1.74 -12.44
N GLU A 118 -13.09 -1.56 -11.59
CA GLU A 118 -14.29 -0.76 -11.88
C GLU A 118 -14.01 0.75 -11.89
N LYS A 119 -12.99 1.23 -11.16
CA LYS A 119 -12.68 2.65 -11.00
C LYS A 119 -11.70 3.22 -12.04
N GLY A 120 -11.00 2.35 -12.77
CA GLY A 120 -9.98 2.70 -13.77
C GLY A 120 -8.58 2.61 -13.22
#